data_AF-A0A3D3FC82-F1
#
_entry.id   AF-A0A3D3FC82-F1
#
_cell.length_a   1.000
_cell.length_b   1.000
_cell.length_c   1.000
_cell.angle_alpha   90.00
_cell.angle_beta   90.00
_cell.angle_gamma   90.00
#
_symmetry.space_group_name_H-M   'P 1'
#
loop_
_entity.id
_entity.type
_entity.pdbx_description
1 polymer ?
#
loop_
_entity_poly.entity_id
_entity_poly.type
_entity_poly.pdbx_seq_one_letter_code
_entity_poly.pdbx_strand_id
1 'polypeptide(L)'
;TSDARRPYQSYGNGSAMRAGVIGEYYDTLEQVEAKAAESAQCTHNHPEGIMGAKAAAAGVFLARTGCSKKEIRRLVQKRYGYNLTTPLAARRPFSRINLTCMGTMPLAFRCFLESTDFESCIRNVFSCLCDTDTVGCIAGGFAEAYYHQTGFDNDFLLRQYLIKPLAVGQADTFLYDWATTDNTRWPD
;
A
#
# COMPACT_ATOMS: atom_id res chain seq x y z
N THR A 1 -12.59 -2.64 -33.84
CA THR A 1 -13.03 -1.30 -33.42
C THR A 1 -12.21 -0.89 -32.22
N SER A 2 -11.55 0.27 -32.29
CA SER A 2 -10.62 0.76 -31.27
C SER A 2 -11.38 1.20 -30.02
N ASP A 3 -11.55 0.29 -29.08
CA ASP A 3 -12.14 0.61 -27.78
C ASP A 3 -11.06 1.23 -26.89
N ALA A 4 -10.84 2.53 -27.07
CA ALA A 4 -9.99 3.32 -26.19
C ALA A 4 -10.63 3.29 -24.79
N ARG A 5 -10.21 2.35 -23.94
CA ARG A 5 -10.66 2.21 -22.55
C ARG A 5 -10.37 3.51 -21.81
N ARG A 6 -11.36 4.41 -21.75
CA ARG A 6 -11.27 5.66 -20.99
C ARG A 6 -11.26 5.32 -19.49
N PRO A 7 -10.51 6.06 -18.66
CA PRO A 7 -10.56 5.87 -17.21
C PRO A 7 -12.00 6.07 -16.70
N TYR A 8 -12.48 5.18 -15.83
CA TYR A 8 -13.92 5.08 -15.50
C TYR A 8 -14.42 6.03 -14.40
N GLN A 9 -13.76 7.16 -14.10
CA GLN A 9 -14.09 8.02 -12.94
C GLN A 9 -14.24 7.25 -11.62
N SER A 10 -13.43 6.19 -11.46
CA SER A 10 -13.51 5.32 -10.29
C SER A 10 -12.87 5.97 -9.06
N TYR A 11 -13.62 5.96 -7.95
CA TYR A 11 -13.16 6.27 -6.58
C TYR A 11 -12.81 5.00 -5.78
N GLY A 12 -12.70 3.86 -6.47
CA GLY A 12 -12.35 2.58 -5.88
C GLY A 12 -10.92 2.53 -5.31
N ASN A 13 -10.74 1.66 -4.32
CA ASN A 13 -9.49 1.45 -3.59
C ASN A 13 -8.38 0.75 -4.40
N GLY A 14 -8.68 0.25 -5.60
CA GLY A 14 -7.71 -0.42 -6.46
C GLY A 14 -6.56 0.48 -6.95
N SER A 15 -6.73 1.80 -6.87
CA SER A 15 -5.66 2.78 -7.07
C SER A 15 -4.64 2.76 -5.92
N ALA A 16 -5.12 2.68 -4.68
CA ALA A 16 -4.31 2.68 -3.47
C ALA A 16 -3.55 1.36 -3.26
N MET A 17 -4.18 0.22 -3.57
CA MET A 17 -3.63 -1.12 -3.30
C MET A 17 -2.28 -1.38 -3.99
N ARG A 18 -1.96 -0.66 -5.06
CA ARG A 18 -0.73 -0.85 -5.85
C ARG A 18 0.22 0.36 -5.81
N ALA A 19 -0.11 1.39 -5.05
CA ALA A 19 0.68 2.62 -5.02
C ALA A 19 1.86 2.56 -4.02
N GLY A 20 1.89 1.55 -3.13
CA GLY A 20 2.92 1.44 -2.08
C GLY A 20 4.35 1.46 -2.61
N VAL A 21 4.64 0.74 -3.70
CA VAL A 21 5.98 0.68 -4.32
C VAL A 21 6.53 2.05 -4.72
N ILE A 22 5.65 2.99 -5.07
CA ILE A 22 6.05 4.37 -5.42
C ILE A 22 6.61 5.08 -4.18
N GLY A 23 6.05 4.78 -3.01
CA GLY A 23 6.53 5.28 -1.73
C GLY A 23 7.94 4.81 -1.39
N GLU A 24 8.30 3.57 -1.76
CA GLU A 24 9.66 3.03 -1.60
C GLU A 24 10.68 3.67 -2.56
N TYR A 25 10.25 3.96 -3.78
CA TYR A 25 11.16 4.29 -4.87
C TYR A 25 11.68 5.73 -4.88
N TYR A 26 10.82 6.72 -4.59
CA TYR A 26 11.19 8.14 -4.74
C TYR A 26 11.63 8.77 -3.42
N ASP A 27 12.63 9.66 -3.48
CA ASP A 27 13.30 10.23 -2.30
C ASP A 27 12.58 11.43 -1.66
N THR A 28 11.58 12.00 -2.34
CA THR A 28 10.80 13.13 -1.82
C THR A 28 9.32 12.84 -1.84
N LEU A 29 8.61 13.33 -0.81
CA LEU A 29 7.16 13.17 -0.71
C LEU A 29 6.44 13.79 -1.92
N GLU A 30 6.97 14.88 -2.46
CA GLU A 30 6.45 15.56 -3.65
C GLU A 30 6.53 14.65 -4.89
N GLN A 31 7.66 13.99 -5.13
CA GLN A 31 7.82 13.04 -6.24
C GLN A 31 6.93 11.82 -6.05
N VAL A 32 6.91 11.25 -4.84
CA VAL A 32 6.04 10.11 -4.49
C VAL A 32 4.59 10.43 -4.85
N GLU A 33 4.13 11.62 -4.46
CA GLU A 33 2.77 12.07 -4.71
C GLU A 33 2.45 12.33 -6.18
N ALA A 34 3.38 12.94 -6.91
CA ALA A 34 3.20 13.19 -8.33
C ALA A 34 3.08 11.86 -9.09
N LYS A 35 3.96 10.91 -8.79
CA LYS A 35 4.01 9.60 -9.47
C LYS A 35 2.86 8.69 -9.06
N ALA A 36 2.41 8.76 -7.81
CA ALA A 36 1.20 8.08 -7.38
C ALA A 36 -0.06 8.64 -8.06
N ALA A 37 -0.11 9.95 -8.31
CA ALA A 37 -1.21 10.54 -9.05
C ALA A 37 -1.20 10.10 -10.53
N GLU A 38 -0.03 10.14 -11.19
CA GLU A 38 0.16 9.66 -12.56
C GLU A 38 -0.27 8.17 -12.70
N SER A 39 0.13 7.30 -11.77
CA SER A 39 -0.21 5.87 -11.82
C SER A 39 -1.69 5.57 -11.60
N ALA A 40 -2.40 6.43 -10.87
CA ALA A 40 -3.84 6.28 -10.62
C ALA A 40 -4.69 6.73 -11.83
N GLN A 41 -4.29 7.83 -12.50
CA GLN A 41 -5.09 8.50 -13.53
C GLN A 41 -5.54 7.60 -14.69
N CYS A 42 -4.75 6.59 -15.05
CA CYS A 42 -5.08 5.69 -16.16
C CYS A 42 -6.31 4.79 -15.88
N THR A 43 -6.73 4.64 -14.63
CA THR A 43 -7.85 3.75 -14.24
C THR A 43 -8.82 4.36 -13.22
N HIS A 44 -8.33 5.22 -12.33
CA HIS A 44 -9.04 5.84 -11.21
C HIS A 44 -8.77 7.35 -11.23
N ASN A 45 -9.31 8.04 -12.23
CA ASN A 45 -9.16 9.49 -12.40
C ASN A 45 -10.13 10.33 -11.54
N HIS A 46 -10.91 9.71 -10.65
CA HIS A 46 -11.67 10.45 -9.64
C HIS A 46 -10.70 11.08 -8.63
N PRO A 47 -10.93 12.33 -8.15
CA PRO A 47 -10.07 12.98 -7.17
C PRO A 47 -9.80 12.13 -5.93
N GLU A 48 -10.80 11.38 -5.46
CA GLU A 48 -10.65 10.50 -4.30
C GLU A 48 -9.82 9.23 -4.60
N GLY A 49 -9.92 8.68 -5.81
CA GLY A 49 -9.08 7.56 -6.23
C GLY A 49 -7.61 7.98 -6.31
N ILE A 50 -7.35 9.13 -6.93
CA ILE A 50 -6.01 9.73 -6.96
C ILE A 50 -5.51 10.01 -5.54
N MET A 51 -6.36 10.58 -4.68
CA MET A 51 -6.00 10.86 -3.29
C MET A 51 -5.69 9.58 -2.49
N GLY A 52 -6.42 8.49 -2.74
CA GLY A 52 -6.12 7.18 -2.16
C GLY A 52 -4.74 6.66 -2.55
N ALA A 53 -4.40 6.70 -3.85
CA ALA A 53 -3.07 6.32 -4.32
C ALA A 53 -1.96 7.17 -3.71
N LYS A 54 -2.13 8.50 -3.71
CA LYS A 54 -1.18 9.43 -3.08
C LYS A 54 -0.96 9.11 -1.61
N ALA A 55 -2.05 8.90 -0.87
CA ALA A 55 -1.97 8.62 0.56
C ALA A 55 -1.34 7.27 0.87
N ALA A 56 -1.59 6.23 0.06
CA ALA A 56 -0.92 4.94 0.23
C ALA A 56 0.60 5.06 -0.02
N ALA A 57 1.01 5.66 -1.14
CA ALA A 57 2.42 5.86 -1.44
C ALA A 57 3.11 6.73 -0.37
N ALA A 58 2.47 7.80 0.07
CA ALA A 58 2.99 8.66 1.14
C ALA A 58 3.08 7.93 2.49
N GLY A 59 2.13 7.05 2.81
CA GLY A 59 2.18 6.24 4.03
C GLY A 59 3.43 5.38 4.10
N VAL A 60 3.76 4.71 2.99
CA VAL A 60 4.99 3.92 2.83
C VAL A 60 6.24 4.81 2.93
N PHE A 61 6.29 5.91 2.17
CA PHE A 61 7.42 6.86 2.20
C PHE A 61 7.70 7.40 3.61
N LEU A 62 6.66 7.84 4.33
CA LEU A 62 6.83 8.37 5.68
C LEU A 62 7.27 7.26 6.66
N ALA A 63 6.74 6.04 6.49
CA ALA A 63 7.15 4.89 7.31
C ALA A 63 8.63 4.54 7.12
N ARG A 64 9.11 4.39 5.88
CA ARG A 64 10.51 4.01 5.61
C ARG A 64 11.53 5.11 5.94
N THR A 65 11.12 6.38 5.97
CA THR A 65 11.98 7.53 6.30
C THR A 65 12.13 7.77 7.81
N GLY A 66 11.58 6.89 8.64
CA GLY A 66 11.72 6.96 10.11
C GLY A 66 10.76 7.91 10.81
N CYS A 67 9.71 8.41 10.14
CA CYS A 67 8.67 9.20 10.80
C CYS A 67 7.95 8.36 11.85
N SER A 68 7.73 8.90 13.04
CA SER A 68 6.94 8.22 14.06
C SER A 68 5.47 8.05 13.62
N LYS A 69 4.78 7.03 14.14
CA LYS A 69 3.33 6.83 13.91
C LYS A 69 2.49 8.09 14.22
N LYS A 70 2.90 8.88 15.22
CA LYS A 70 2.24 10.14 15.57
C LYS A 70 2.39 11.19 14.46
N GLU A 71 3.58 11.29 13.87
CA GLU A 71 3.86 12.19 12.75
C GLU A 71 3.14 11.75 11.49
N ILE A 72 3.20 10.45 11.15
CA ILE A 72 2.49 9.86 10.01
C ILE A 72 1.00 10.19 10.12
N ARG A 73 0.37 9.91 11.27
CA ARG A 73 -1.04 10.24 11.50
C ARG A 73 -1.31 11.72 11.28
N ARG A 74 -0.50 12.62 11.86
CA ARG A 74 -0.70 14.07 11.72
C ARG A 74 -0.60 14.52 10.27
N LEU A 75 0.42 14.06 9.55
CA LEU A 75 0.68 14.43 8.16
C LEU A 75 -0.44 13.92 7.26
N VAL A 76 -0.81 12.65 7.36
CA VAL A 76 -1.87 12.04 6.54
C VAL A 76 -3.22 12.74 6.76
N GLN A 77 -3.60 13.02 8.01
CA GLN A 77 -4.84 13.75 8.30
C GLN A 77 -4.81 15.17 7.70
N LYS A 78 -3.69 15.89 7.87
CA LYS A 78 -3.54 17.27 7.35
C LYS A 78 -3.57 17.32 5.83
N ARG A 79 -2.92 16.36 5.16
CA ARG A 79 -2.65 16.39 3.72
C ARG A 79 -3.78 15.79 2.89
N TYR A 80 -4.48 14.78 3.42
CA TYR A 80 -5.52 14.04 2.69
C TYR A 80 -6.91 14.10 3.35
N GLY A 81 -7.04 14.74 4.52
CA GLY A 81 -8.35 14.92 5.18
C GLY A 81 -8.96 13.64 5.79
N TYR A 82 -8.24 12.51 5.81
CA TYR A 82 -8.74 11.29 6.42
C TYR A 82 -8.92 11.43 7.93
N ASN A 83 -10.04 10.92 8.48
CA ASN A 83 -10.22 10.82 9.92
C ASN A 83 -9.56 9.55 10.48
N LEU A 84 -8.42 9.73 11.15
CA LEU A 84 -7.64 8.65 11.78
C LEU A 84 -7.76 8.66 13.30
N THR A 85 -8.79 9.30 13.87
CA THR A 85 -8.98 9.40 15.32
C THR A 85 -9.77 8.23 15.89
N THR A 86 -10.72 7.68 15.13
CA THR A 86 -11.56 6.56 15.57
C THR A 86 -10.73 5.27 15.73
N PRO A 87 -10.61 4.72 16.95
CA PRO A 87 -9.83 3.51 17.20
C PRO A 87 -10.49 2.26 16.62
N LEU A 88 -9.70 1.21 16.38
CA LEU A 88 -10.20 -0.06 15.85
C LEU A 88 -11.27 -0.67 16.76
N ALA A 89 -11.10 -0.58 18.08
CA ALA A 89 -12.09 -1.08 19.03
C ALA A 89 -13.50 -0.51 18.80
N ALA A 90 -13.60 0.77 18.39
CA ALA A 90 -14.88 1.39 18.05
C ALA A 90 -15.35 1.05 16.62
N ARG A 91 -14.44 0.70 15.71
CA ARG A 91 -14.78 0.34 14.32
C ARG A 91 -15.27 -1.10 14.18
N ARG A 92 -14.69 -2.05 14.92
CA ARG A 92 -14.96 -3.50 14.79
C ARG A 92 -16.45 -3.85 14.81
N PRO A 93 -17.27 -3.38 15.77
CA PRO A 93 -18.69 -3.76 15.86
C PRO A 93 -19.53 -3.28 14.67
N PHE A 94 -19.08 -2.25 13.95
CA PHE A 94 -19.79 -1.61 12.85
C PHE A 94 -19.08 -1.76 11.51
N SER A 95 -18.06 -2.63 11.45
CA SER A 95 -17.24 -2.84 10.25
C SER A 95 -18.05 -3.48 9.13
N ARG A 96 -17.81 -3.02 7.90
CA ARG A 96 -18.48 -3.46 6.67
C ARG A 96 -17.51 -3.42 5.51
N ILE A 97 -17.73 -4.26 4.51
CA ILE A 97 -16.98 -4.21 3.25
C ILE A 97 -17.25 -2.87 2.55
N ASN A 98 -16.18 -2.17 2.21
CA ASN A 98 -16.23 -0.90 1.50
C ASN A 98 -15.04 -0.85 0.52
N LEU A 99 -15.37 -0.78 -0.77
CA LEU A 99 -14.41 -0.83 -1.88
C LEU A 99 -13.89 0.55 -2.30
N THR A 100 -14.25 1.61 -1.56
CA THR A 100 -13.83 2.99 -1.86
C THR A 100 -12.54 3.35 -1.15
N CYS A 101 -11.74 4.25 -1.73
CA CYS A 101 -10.56 4.80 -1.05
C CYS A 101 -10.90 5.40 0.32
N MET A 102 -12.04 6.09 0.45
CA MET A 102 -12.45 6.80 1.66
C MET A 102 -12.83 5.84 2.79
N GLY A 103 -13.31 4.65 2.46
CA GLY A 103 -13.53 3.58 3.44
C GLY A 103 -12.25 2.83 3.79
N THR A 104 -11.47 2.44 2.77
CA THR A 104 -10.28 1.62 2.91
C THR A 104 -9.13 2.35 3.59
N MET A 105 -8.78 3.56 3.13
CA MET A 105 -7.56 4.25 3.57
C MET A 105 -7.56 4.57 5.07
N PRO A 106 -8.63 5.12 5.68
CA PRO A 106 -8.65 5.34 7.12
C PRO A 106 -8.51 4.04 7.91
N LEU A 107 -9.12 2.94 7.47
CA LEU A 107 -9.01 1.66 8.14
C LEU A 107 -7.58 1.10 8.04
N ALA A 108 -6.98 1.08 6.84
CA ALA A 108 -5.62 0.60 6.63
C ALA A 108 -4.60 1.38 7.49
N PHE A 109 -4.70 2.71 7.52
CA PHE A 109 -3.88 3.52 8.42
C PHE A 109 -4.16 3.22 9.89
N ARG A 110 -5.40 3.01 10.32
CA ARG A 110 -5.68 2.63 11.72
C ARG A 110 -5.10 1.28 12.10
N CYS A 111 -5.20 0.28 11.22
CA CYS A 111 -4.58 -1.05 11.43
C CYS A 111 -3.08 -0.93 11.66
N PHE A 112 -2.40 -0.15 10.83
CA PHE A 112 -0.98 0.16 10.98
C PHE A 112 -0.68 1.01 12.24
N LEU A 113 -1.44 2.08 12.49
CA LEU A 113 -1.15 3.00 13.61
C LEU A 113 -1.33 2.33 14.98
N GLU A 114 -2.19 1.32 15.09
CA GLU A 114 -2.41 0.54 16.31
C GLU A 114 -1.59 -0.75 16.39
N SER A 115 -0.76 -1.08 15.39
CA SER A 115 0.08 -2.28 15.44
C SER A 115 1.34 -2.11 16.29
N THR A 116 1.95 -3.22 16.69
CA THR A 116 3.26 -3.27 17.37
C THR A 116 4.36 -3.85 16.48
N ASP A 117 3.96 -4.62 15.47
CA ASP A 117 4.78 -5.33 14.50
C ASP A 117 3.94 -5.62 13.24
N PHE A 118 4.52 -6.33 12.27
CA PHE A 118 3.82 -6.71 11.03
C PHE A 118 2.63 -7.64 11.31
N GLU A 119 2.83 -8.69 12.11
CA GLU A 119 1.79 -9.67 12.39
C GLU A 119 0.56 -9.04 13.06
N SER A 120 0.76 -8.22 14.09
CA SER A 120 -0.30 -7.47 14.77
C SER A 120 -1.02 -6.50 13.83
N CYS A 121 -0.33 -5.90 12.86
CA CYS A 121 -0.95 -5.09 11.82
C CYS A 121 -1.92 -5.92 10.97
N ILE A 122 -1.48 -7.09 10.50
CA ILE A 122 -2.31 -7.99 9.70
C ILE A 122 -3.48 -8.56 10.55
N ARG A 123 -3.25 -8.92 11.82
CA ARG A 123 -4.31 -9.32 12.76
C ARG A 123 -5.34 -8.21 12.97
N ASN A 124 -4.91 -6.96 13.04
CA ASN A 124 -5.82 -5.81 13.10
C ASN A 124 -6.74 -5.76 11.87
N VAL A 125 -6.23 -6.03 10.67
CA VAL A 125 -7.04 -6.14 9.45
C VAL A 125 -8.06 -7.25 9.56
N PHE A 126 -7.64 -8.48 9.90
CA PHE A 126 -8.56 -9.62 10.06
C PHE A 126 -9.61 -9.42 11.16
N SER A 127 -9.34 -8.55 12.14
CA SER A 127 -10.30 -8.24 13.21
C SER A 127 -11.49 -7.37 12.77
N CYS A 128 -11.50 -6.85 11.53
CA CYS A 128 -12.56 -6.01 10.99
C CYS A 128 -13.16 -6.64 9.72
N LEU A 129 -14.49 -6.62 9.60
CA LEU A 129 -15.14 -6.94 8.33
C LEU A 129 -14.85 -5.81 7.32
N CYS A 130 -14.04 -6.10 6.31
CA CYS A 130 -13.61 -5.13 5.31
C CYS A 130 -13.24 -5.82 3.98
N ASP A 131 -12.76 -5.03 3.02
CA ASP A 131 -12.11 -5.53 1.82
C ASP A 131 -10.71 -6.06 2.18
N THR A 132 -10.67 -7.24 2.79
CA THR A 132 -9.54 -7.75 3.59
C THR A 132 -8.24 -7.83 2.81
N ASP A 133 -8.29 -8.28 1.56
CA ASP A 133 -7.13 -8.35 0.66
C ASP A 133 -6.57 -6.96 0.36
N THR A 134 -7.42 -5.99 0.00
CA THR A 134 -6.98 -4.63 -0.29
C THR A 134 -6.47 -3.90 0.96
N VAL A 135 -7.20 -3.97 2.07
CA VAL A 135 -6.78 -3.34 3.34
C VAL A 135 -5.50 -3.99 3.85
N GLY A 136 -5.40 -5.32 3.75
CA GLY A 136 -4.23 -6.11 4.13
C GLY A 136 -2.99 -5.74 3.32
N CYS A 137 -3.14 -5.61 1.99
CA CYS A 137 -2.07 -5.18 1.09
C CYS A 137 -1.53 -3.78 1.48
N ILE A 138 -2.43 -2.81 1.68
CA ILE A 138 -2.04 -1.43 1.99
C ILE A 138 -1.43 -1.32 3.40
N ALA A 139 -2.11 -1.87 4.41
CA ALA A 139 -1.65 -1.81 5.80
C ALA A 139 -0.36 -2.63 6.00
N GLY A 140 -0.24 -3.77 5.32
CA GLY A 140 0.97 -4.58 5.28
C GLY A 140 2.15 -3.81 4.71
N GLY A 141 1.97 -3.11 3.60
CA GLY A 141 3.02 -2.25 3.03
C GLY A 141 3.48 -1.15 3.99
N PHE A 142 2.57 -0.52 4.73
CA PHE A 142 2.97 0.45 5.78
C PHE A 142 3.77 -0.21 6.90
N ALA A 143 3.33 -1.38 7.34
CA ALA A 143 3.96 -2.11 8.43
C ALA A 143 5.35 -2.60 8.03
N GLU A 144 5.49 -3.20 6.86
CA GLU A 144 6.79 -3.63 6.33
C GLU A 144 7.76 -2.45 6.23
N ALA A 145 7.33 -1.34 5.63
CA ALA A 145 8.16 -0.13 5.50
C ALA A 145 8.60 0.46 6.85
N TYR A 146 7.77 0.34 7.89
CA TYR A 146 8.04 0.88 9.22
C TYR A 146 8.86 -0.06 10.11
N TYR A 147 8.60 -1.37 10.04
CA TYR A 147 9.23 -2.38 10.89
C TYR A 147 10.45 -3.02 10.25
N HIS A 148 10.63 -2.84 8.93
CA HIS A 148 11.70 -3.42 8.11
C HIS A 148 11.75 -4.95 8.14
N GLN A 149 10.67 -5.60 8.56
CA GLN A 149 10.53 -7.04 8.60
C GLN A 149 9.05 -7.43 8.60
N THR A 150 8.77 -8.61 8.06
CA THR A 150 7.44 -9.22 8.06
C THR A 150 7.28 -10.26 9.18
N GLY A 151 8.40 -10.70 9.77
CA GLY A 151 8.45 -11.86 10.69
C GLY A 151 8.47 -13.22 9.97
N PHE A 152 8.45 -13.22 8.63
CA PHE A 152 8.55 -14.42 7.81
C PHE A 152 9.90 -14.50 7.09
N ASP A 153 10.22 -15.67 6.56
CA ASP A 153 11.37 -15.85 5.66
C ASP A 153 11.05 -15.24 4.29
N ASN A 154 11.36 -13.95 4.14
CA ASN A 154 11.10 -13.19 2.93
C ASN A 154 11.82 -13.78 1.71
N ASP A 155 13.07 -14.25 1.85
CA ASP A 155 13.81 -14.83 0.73
C ASP A 155 13.12 -16.10 0.23
N PHE A 156 12.76 -17.01 1.15
CA PHE A 156 12.01 -18.21 0.81
C PHE A 156 10.69 -17.89 0.11
N LEU A 157 9.91 -16.93 0.63
CA LEU A 157 8.64 -16.53 0.04
C LEU A 157 8.83 -15.94 -1.37
N LEU A 158 9.81 -15.05 -1.56
CA LEU A 158 10.10 -14.47 -2.86
C LEU A 158 10.54 -15.55 -3.86
N ARG A 159 11.39 -16.50 -3.45
CA ARG A 159 11.77 -17.63 -4.31
C ARG A 159 10.56 -18.48 -4.69
N GLN A 160 9.71 -18.81 -3.72
CA GLN A 160 8.54 -19.67 -3.93
C GLN A 160 7.54 -19.04 -4.92
N TYR A 161 7.32 -17.73 -4.84
CA TYR A 161 6.24 -17.06 -5.58
C TYR A 161 6.69 -16.27 -6.81
N LEU A 162 7.96 -15.85 -6.89
CA LEU A 162 8.47 -15.04 -8.00
C LEU A 162 9.33 -15.82 -9.00
N ILE A 163 9.84 -17.01 -8.62
CA ILE A 163 10.56 -17.89 -9.56
C ILE A 163 9.54 -18.77 -10.27
N LYS A 164 9.39 -18.57 -11.59
CA LYS A 164 8.45 -19.35 -12.39
C LYS A 164 9.16 -20.57 -12.99
N PRO A 165 8.69 -21.81 -12.75
CA PRO A 165 9.23 -22.97 -13.42
C PRO A 165 8.86 -22.90 -14.92
N LEU A 166 9.85 -23.06 -15.80
CA LEU A 166 9.64 -23.08 -17.25
C LEU A 166 9.69 -24.51 -17.79
N ALA A 167 10.80 -25.22 -17.56
CA ALA A 167 11.04 -26.61 -17.96
C ALA A 167 11.95 -27.29 -16.93
N VAL A 168 12.14 -28.61 -17.04
CA VAL A 168 13.03 -29.35 -16.14
C VAL A 168 14.44 -28.75 -16.21
N GLY A 169 14.92 -28.19 -15.10
CA GLY A 169 16.23 -27.52 -15.01
C GLY A 169 16.26 -26.06 -15.51
N GLN A 170 15.12 -25.46 -15.86
CA GLN A 170 15.02 -24.05 -16.27
C GLN A 170 13.97 -23.31 -15.45
N ALA A 171 14.36 -22.17 -14.89
CA ALA A 171 13.48 -21.29 -14.14
C ALA A 171 13.64 -19.84 -14.61
N ASP A 172 12.53 -19.11 -14.67
CA ASP A 172 12.52 -17.66 -14.87
C ASP A 172 12.66 -16.99 -13.50
N THR A 173 13.83 -16.37 -13.26
CA THR A 173 14.17 -15.69 -12.01
C THR A 173 13.96 -14.18 -12.09
N PHE A 174 13.49 -13.64 -13.23
CA PHE A 174 13.47 -12.20 -13.48
C PHE A 174 12.82 -11.39 -12.34
N LEU A 175 11.65 -11.81 -11.87
CA LEU A 175 10.93 -11.10 -10.80
C LEU A 175 11.60 -11.24 -9.43
N TYR A 176 12.21 -12.40 -9.15
CA TYR A 176 12.97 -12.61 -7.93
C TYR A 176 14.23 -11.74 -7.91
N ASP A 177 14.99 -11.77 -8.99
CA ASP A 177 16.20 -10.95 -9.14
C ASP A 177 15.83 -9.46 -9.07
N TRP A 178 14.74 -9.05 -9.73
CA TRP A 178 14.21 -7.69 -9.66
C TRP A 178 13.86 -7.25 -8.23
N ALA A 179 13.23 -8.12 -7.45
CA ALA A 179 12.80 -7.80 -6.08
C ALA A 179 13.95 -7.81 -5.06
N THR A 180 15.05 -8.50 -5.35
CA THR A 180 16.18 -8.70 -4.42
C THR A 180 17.44 -7.92 -4.79
N THR A 181 17.50 -7.33 -5.98
CA THR A 181 18.63 -6.49 -6.39
C THR A 181 18.68 -5.22 -5.55
N ASP A 182 19.84 -4.92 -4.96
CA ASP A 182 20.10 -3.70 -4.19
C ASP A 182 19.91 -2.47 -5.10
N ASN A 183 18.76 -1.81 -4.96
CA ASN A 183 18.26 -0.76 -5.86
C ASN A 183 18.95 0.60 -5.66
N THR A 184 20.26 0.61 -5.49
CA THR A 184 21.04 1.85 -5.60
C THR A 184 21.19 2.24 -7.06
N ARG A 185 20.19 2.98 -7.55
CA ARG A 185 20.14 3.70 -8.84
C ARG A 185 19.86 2.84 -10.07
N TRP A 186 18.63 2.97 -10.55
CA TRP A 186 18.32 2.78 -11.95
C TRP A 186 18.94 3.93 -12.75
N PRO A 187 19.57 3.70 -13.91
CA PRO A 187 19.84 4.77 -14.84
C PRO A 187 18.52 5.34 -15.36
N ASP A 188 18.46 6.68 -15.44
CA ASP A 188 17.35 7.46 -16.00
C ASP A 188 16.97 7.04 -17.43
#